data_AF-A0A136MZ35-F1
#
_entry.id   AF-A0A136MZ35-F1
#
_cell.length_a   1.000
_cell.length_b   1.000
_cell.length_c   1.000
_cell.angle_alpha   90.00
_cell.angle_beta   90.00
_cell.angle_gamma   90.00
#
_symmetry.space_group_name_H-M   'P 1'
#
loop_
_entity.id
_entity.type
_entity.pdbx_description
1 polymer ?
#
loop_
_entity_poly.entity_id
_entity_poly.type
_entity_poly.pdbx_seq_one_letter_code
_entity_poly.pdbx_strand_id
1 'polypeptide(L)'
;MKRHPLALGRFAVVLAFLSFLFVAEGFSQPIPTGQWDFNDPQDLLKATIGQNLVLSGSHQSATGVVPSDGAVVIGPGSYYTCQHGIAPNGGGSDVNRWSILIDFVVPSIDPWYCFFQTSPTNANDGDCFVQSGTGKIGVGSSGYSPSSISPQTWYRLVIVVDNGAGLYDIYLDGSRILLGNSGGVDGRFALDPTLLLFADENGEDAAITVSRVSIYDRPLTPNEVLSLGGPVPDVPGNHPPSLDPLSGGPAGGQSGFSLAYVFKAIDEDQDQVQYRIDWGDGDVVDWTALRNPADSLALNHTWECAGDYTIKVLVRDEHGANSGWQDLQTVAITGDCVAHYLTEPYLQNVKTNGITVMWELDLGPACEVEYGLDTGYGSIVSATMEDSGYQSKIYRAVLTGLEPLTEYHFRVLQAGTPGTDRTFRTAPDEPIDFAFSVWSDSQGTNHGTYPQDPYEPTKAMMRHMRDDPDIHFGTTCGDWRKMAAVIQTPMPITWIVSPDTWERIRPGLPPGATMSLEEMRCSENLPICRAKTVPI
;
A
#
# COMPACT_ATOMS: atom_id res chain seq x y z
N MET A 1 59.56 33.16 58.46
CA MET A 1 59.11 34.54 58.13
C MET A 1 58.93 34.62 56.61
N LYS A 2 58.03 35.48 56.10
CA LYS A 2 57.56 35.56 54.70
C LYS A 2 56.78 34.34 54.19
N ARG A 3 55.50 34.56 53.84
CA ARG A 3 54.70 33.73 52.93
C ARG A 3 54.74 34.41 51.55
N HIS A 4 54.69 33.66 50.46
CA HIS A 4 54.16 34.12 49.17
C HIS A 4 53.30 33.00 48.54
N PRO A 5 52.30 33.31 47.71
CA PRO A 5 51.21 32.39 47.38
C PRO A 5 51.48 31.54 46.14
N LEU A 6 50.91 30.34 46.11
CA LEU A 6 50.62 29.61 44.88
C LEU A 6 49.36 30.20 44.23
N ALA A 7 49.41 30.48 42.93
CA ALA A 7 48.28 31.02 42.19
C ALA A 7 47.34 29.89 41.71
N LEU A 8 46.03 30.11 41.81
CA LEU A 8 45.03 29.24 41.16
C LEU A 8 45.06 29.47 39.64
N GLY A 9 45.46 28.45 38.89
CA GLY A 9 45.25 28.41 37.44
C GLY A 9 43.77 28.24 37.12
N ARG A 10 43.14 29.27 36.53
CA ARG A 10 41.80 29.15 35.95
C ARG A 10 41.88 28.38 34.64
N PHE A 11 41.30 27.18 34.59
CA PHE A 11 40.95 26.56 33.31
C PHE A 11 39.79 27.36 32.68
N ALA A 12 40.08 28.04 31.57
CA ALA A 12 39.05 28.62 30.71
C ALA A 12 38.62 27.55 29.70
N VAL A 13 37.42 27.00 29.87
CA VAL A 13 36.81 26.13 28.85
C VAL A 13 36.33 27.04 27.72
N VAL A 14 37.05 27.03 26.60
CA VAL A 14 36.61 27.71 25.39
C VAL A 14 35.56 26.83 24.71
N LEU A 15 34.27 27.09 24.97
CA LEU A 15 33.21 26.55 24.12
C LEU A 15 33.29 27.25 22.76
N ALA A 16 33.91 26.56 21.79
CA ALA A 16 33.78 26.90 20.39
C ALA A 16 32.36 26.52 19.93
N PHE A 17 31.44 27.48 19.97
CA PHE A 17 30.17 27.35 19.25
C PHE A 17 30.45 27.31 17.75
N LEU A 18 30.54 26.10 17.18
CA LEU A 18 30.31 25.93 15.75
C LEU A 18 28.82 26.16 15.50
N SER A 19 28.48 27.39 15.12
CA SER A 19 27.22 27.69 14.45
C SER A 19 27.23 27.02 13.08
N PHE A 20 26.81 25.76 13.03
CA PHE A 20 26.38 25.16 11.77
C PHE A 20 25.19 25.98 11.25
N LEU A 21 25.39 26.68 10.14
CA LEU A 21 24.25 27.02 9.28
C LEU A 21 23.75 25.69 8.72
N PHE A 22 22.71 25.14 9.35
CA PHE A 22 21.80 24.26 8.65
C PHE A 22 21.12 25.11 7.58
N VAL A 23 21.62 25.01 6.35
CA VAL A 23 20.79 25.28 5.18
C VAL A 23 19.80 24.13 5.14
N ALA A 24 18.56 24.40 5.52
CA ALA A 24 17.48 23.48 5.24
C ALA A 24 17.28 23.46 3.71
N GLU A 25 17.72 22.39 3.06
CA GLU A 25 17.31 22.08 1.69
C GLU A 25 15.84 21.64 1.74
N GLY A 26 14.94 22.62 1.87
CA GLY A 26 13.52 22.37 1.73
C GLY A 26 13.24 21.80 0.34
N PHE A 27 12.52 20.68 0.29
CA PHE A 27 12.15 20.03 -0.96
C PHE A 27 11.36 21.00 -1.84
N SER A 28 12.01 21.60 -2.83
CA SER A 28 11.33 22.38 -3.86
C SER A 28 10.39 21.46 -4.63
N GLN A 29 9.12 21.86 -4.78
CA GLN A 29 8.18 21.16 -5.66
C GLN A 29 8.83 20.93 -7.03
N PRO A 30 8.60 19.77 -7.67
CA PRO A 30 9.27 19.44 -8.93
C PRO A 30 8.95 20.50 -9.98
N ILE A 31 9.99 21.01 -10.64
CA ILE A 31 9.86 22.07 -11.65
C ILE A 31 9.48 21.41 -12.99
N PRO A 32 8.34 21.77 -13.61
CA PRO A 32 7.95 21.21 -14.89
C PRO A 32 8.66 21.89 -16.06
N THR A 33 8.80 21.14 -17.16
CA THR A 33 9.35 21.58 -18.45
C THR A 33 8.32 22.35 -19.28
N GLY A 34 7.02 22.10 -19.04
CA GLY A 34 5.90 22.87 -19.61
C GLY A 34 4.71 22.88 -18.65
N GLN A 35 3.95 23.98 -18.62
CA GLN A 35 2.80 24.18 -17.73
C GLN A 35 1.77 25.15 -18.33
N TRP A 36 0.49 24.82 -18.15
CA TRP A 36 -0.68 25.60 -18.59
C TRP A 36 -1.71 25.61 -17.45
N ASP A 37 -2.06 26.80 -16.96
CA ASP A 37 -2.92 27.00 -15.78
C ASP A 37 -4.33 27.54 -16.09
N PHE A 38 -4.66 27.77 -17.37
CA PHE A 38 -5.98 28.21 -17.88
C PHE A 38 -6.65 29.45 -17.20
N ASN A 39 -5.93 30.15 -16.32
CA ASN A 39 -6.36 31.32 -15.56
C ASN A 39 -6.61 32.60 -16.39
N ASP A 40 -6.32 32.59 -17.70
CA ASP A 40 -6.60 33.71 -18.61
C ASP A 40 -7.79 33.37 -19.51
N PRO A 41 -9.03 33.78 -19.17
CA PRO A 41 -10.22 33.46 -19.96
C PRO A 41 -10.29 34.21 -21.31
N GLN A 42 -9.25 34.95 -21.70
CA GLN A 42 -9.08 35.53 -23.04
C GLN A 42 -8.00 34.81 -23.86
N ASP A 43 -7.12 34.02 -23.24
CA ASP A 43 -6.08 33.22 -23.92
C ASP A 43 -5.86 31.88 -23.18
N LEU A 44 -6.82 30.97 -23.34
CA LEU A 44 -6.78 29.61 -22.77
C LEU A 44 -5.74 28.69 -23.44
N LEU A 45 -4.94 29.19 -24.38
CA LEU A 45 -3.86 28.45 -25.04
C LEU A 45 -2.47 28.81 -24.48
N LYS A 46 -2.41 29.86 -23.68
CA LYS A 46 -1.20 30.46 -23.13
C LYS A 46 -0.44 29.51 -22.21
N ALA A 47 0.84 29.34 -22.50
CA ALA A 47 1.76 28.66 -21.59
C ALA A 47 2.15 29.58 -20.42
N THR A 48 2.16 29.01 -19.22
CA THR A 48 2.89 29.57 -18.07
C THR A 48 4.37 29.20 -18.18
N ILE A 49 4.67 27.98 -18.64
CA ILE A 49 6.01 27.47 -18.93
C ILE A 49 5.95 26.67 -20.25
N GLY A 50 6.92 26.85 -21.14
CA GLY A 50 7.00 26.12 -22.42
C GLY A 50 6.36 26.87 -23.59
N GLN A 51 5.66 26.15 -24.46
CA GLN A 51 5.03 26.68 -25.68
C GLN A 51 3.50 26.69 -25.55
N ASN A 52 2.82 27.68 -26.14
CA ASN A 52 1.37 27.73 -26.19
C ASN A 52 0.79 26.48 -26.87
N LEU A 53 -0.35 26.00 -26.37
CA LEU A 53 -1.09 24.89 -26.97
C LEU A 53 -1.72 25.32 -28.30
N VAL A 54 -1.95 24.36 -29.19
CA VAL A 54 -2.75 24.58 -30.41
C VAL A 54 -4.04 23.78 -30.32
N LEU A 55 -5.19 24.46 -30.30
CA LEU A 55 -6.51 23.83 -30.26
C LEU A 55 -6.89 23.23 -31.62
N SER A 56 -7.40 22.00 -31.58
CA SER A 56 -8.31 21.45 -32.57
C SER A 56 -9.72 21.37 -31.97
N GLY A 57 -10.76 21.67 -32.77
CA GLY A 57 -12.14 21.66 -32.29
C GLY A 57 -12.51 22.91 -31.49
N SER A 58 -13.00 22.73 -30.26
CA SER A 58 -13.62 23.77 -29.43
C SER A 58 -13.25 23.67 -27.94
N HIS A 59 -13.20 24.82 -27.28
CA HIS A 59 -13.03 24.93 -25.83
C HIS A 59 -13.81 26.12 -25.26
N GLN A 60 -14.03 26.15 -23.95
CA GLN A 60 -14.69 27.27 -23.27
C GLN A 60 -14.08 27.50 -21.88
N SER A 61 -13.93 28.77 -21.47
CA SER A 61 -13.57 29.09 -20.09
C SER A 61 -14.63 28.58 -19.10
N ALA A 62 -14.15 28.15 -17.95
CA ALA A 62 -14.93 27.68 -16.82
C ALA A 62 -14.27 28.11 -15.50
N THR A 63 -14.95 27.84 -14.39
CA THR A 63 -14.41 27.94 -13.03
C THR A 63 -13.54 26.72 -12.73
N GLY A 64 -12.39 26.93 -12.09
CA GLY A 64 -11.50 25.85 -11.63
C GLY A 64 -11.93 25.21 -10.31
N VAL A 65 -10.98 24.97 -9.41
CA VAL A 65 -11.20 24.25 -8.14
C VAL A 65 -12.08 25.08 -7.20
N VAL A 66 -11.93 26.41 -7.22
CA VAL A 66 -12.77 27.41 -6.54
C VAL A 66 -13.28 28.50 -7.49
N PRO A 67 -14.30 29.31 -7.10
CA PRO A 67 -14.85 30.41 -7.91
C PRO A 67 -13.88 31.49 -8.40
N SER A 68 -12.66 31.57 -7.85
CA SER A 68 -11.58 32.47 -8.30
C SER A 68 -10.69 31.88 -9.39
N ASP A 69 -10.60 30.56 -9.47
CA ASP A 69 -9.73 29.85 -10.42
C ASP A 69 -10.31 29.91 -11.84
N GLY A 70 -9.43 30.00 -12.83
CA GLY A 70 -9.76 29.63 -14.19
C GLY A 70 -9.65 28.12 -14.42
N ALA A 71 -10.44 27.66 -15.39
CA ALA A 71 -10.31 26.36 -16.00
C ALA A 71 -10.80 26.44 -17.45
N VAL A 72 -10.60 25.36 -18.19
CA VAL A 72 -11.15 25.16 -19.52
C VAL A 72 -11.98 23.88 -19.57
N VAL A 73 -13.17 23.97 -20.16
CA VAL A 73 -13.90 22.80 -20.68
C VAL A 73 -13.41 22.57 -22.09
N ILE A 74 -12.82 21.40 -22.34
CA ILE A 74 -12.55 20.90 -23.68
C ILE A 74 -13.82 20.20 -24.18
N GLY A 75 -14.28 20.53 -25.39
CA GLY A 75 -15.49 19.91 -25.97
C GLY A 75 -15.21 18.53 -26.59
N PRO A 76 -16.23 17.68 -26.82
CA PRO A 76 -16.03 16.40 -27.51
C PRO A 76 -15.52 16.62 -28.94
N GLY A 77 -14.67 15.73 -29.45
CA GLY A 77 -13.98 15.91 -30.73
C GLY A 77 -12.99 17.08 -30.74
N SER A 78 -12.49 17.51 -29.58
CA SER A 78 -11.62 18.69 -29.43
C SER A 78 -10.42 18.34 -28.54
N TYR A 79 -9.24 18.82 -28.91
CA TYR A 79 -7.98 18.46 -28.24
C TYR A 79 -6.92 19.54 -28.39
N TYR A 80 -5.87 19.45 -27.57
CA TYR A 80 -4.69 20.31 -27.71
C TYR A 80 -3.50 19.56 -28.26
N THR A 81 -2.87 20.12 -29.29
CA THR A 81 -1.53 19.75 -29.72
C THR A 81 -0.50 20.44 -28.82
N CYS A 82 0.32 19.66 -28.11
CA CYS A 82 1.35 20.11 -27.19
C CYS A 82 2.76 19.83 -27.74
N GLN A 83 3.54 20.89 -27.97
CA GLN A 83 4.96 20.82 -28.35
C GLN A 83 5.82 20.89 -27.08
N HIS A 84 5.94 19.76 -26.37
CA HIS A 84 6.50 19.71 -25.02
C HIS A 84 8.01 19.99 -24.94
N GLY A 85 8.75 19.84 -26.05
CA GLY A 85 10.16 20.26 -26.16
C GLY A 85 11.18 19.43 -25.37
N ILE A 86 10.77 18.29 -24.79
CA ILE A 86 11.66 17.34 -24.09
C ILE A 86 12.46 16.56 -25.16
N ALA A 87 13.77 16.44 -24.97
CA ALA A 87 14.63 15.67 -25.86
C ALA A 87 14.53 14.15 -25.59
N PRO A 88 14.72 13.29 -26.62
CA PRO A 88 14.76 11.84 -26.46
C PRO A 88 15.66 11.35 -25.31
N ASN A 89 15.16 10.38 -24.56
CA ASN A 89 15.79 9.90 -23.34
C ASN A 89 15.48 8.41 -23.09
N GLY A 90 15.97 7.84 -21.98
CA GLY A 90 15.68 6.45 -21.60
C GLY A 90 16.29 5.34 -22.46
N GLY A 91 17.07 5.68 -23.49
CA GLY A 91 17.82 4.72 -24.32
C GLY A 91 17.20 4.43 -25.69
N GLY A 92 16.08 5.08 -26.03
CA GLY A 92 15.41 4.98 -27.32
C GLY A 92 15.62 6.20 -28.24
N SER A 93 14.86 6.26 -29.33
CA SER A 93 14.75 7.45 -30.20
C SER A 93 13.79 8.51 -29.67
N ASP A 94 12.92 8.14 -28.74
CA ASP A 94 11.76 8.94 -28.31
C ASP A 94 11.88 9.30 -26.81
N VAL A 95 10.93 10.06 -26.25
CA VAL A 95 10.94 10.39 -24.81
C VAL A 95 10.35 9.24 -24.01
N ASN A 96 11.22 8.45 -23.37
CA ASN A 96 10.86 7.23 -22.64
C ASN A 96 10.79 7.41 -21.11
N ARG A 97 11.20 8.58 -20.62
CA ARG A 97 11.27 8.94 -19.19
C ARG A 97 10.64 10.31 -19.00
N TRP A 98 9.44 10.36 -18.43
CA TRP A 98 8.66 11.59 -18.31
C TRP A 98 7.60 11.46 -17.22
N SER A 99 6.91 12.55 -16.91
CA SER A 99 5.67 12.53 -16.12
C SER A 99 4.73 13.64 -16.58
N ILE A 100 3.44 13.46 -16.37
CA ILE A 100 2.42 14.48 -16.59
C ILE A 100 1.50 14.59 -15.36
N LEU A 101 1.14 15.83 -15.02
CA LEU A 101 0.15 16.20 -14.02
C LEU A 101 -1.05 16.83 -14.75
N ILE A 102 -2.27 16.45 -14.37
CA ILE A 102 -3.52 17.04 -14.86
C ILE A 102 -4.46 17.26 -13.66
N ASP A 103 -4.84 18.52 -13.40
CA ASP A 103 -5.92 18.85 -12.46
C ASP A 103 -7.24 18.87 -13.24
N PHE A 104 -8.17 17.98 -12.92
CA PHE A 104 -9.40 17.76 -13.72
C PHE A 104 -10.67 17.48 -12.90
N VAL A 105 -11.82 17.65 -13.54
CA VAL A 105 -13.13 17.16 -13.10
C VAL A 105 -13.99 16.72 -14.29
N VAL A 106 -14.69 15.59 -14.15
CA VAL A 106 -15.66 15.08 -15.13
C VAL A 106 -17.12 15.27 -14.65
N PRO A 107 -18.07 15.57 -15.55
CA PRO A 107 -19.47 15.82 -15.16
C PRO A 107 -20.24 14.54 -14.76
N SER A 108 -19.81 13.38 -15.26
CA SER A 108 -20.35 12.04 -14.96
C SER A 108 -19.22 11.00 -15.06
N ILE A 109 -19.47 9.75 -14.68
CA ILE A 109 -18.54 8.61 -14.87
C ILE A 109 -18.92 7.73 -16.07
N ASP A 110 -19.76 8.28 -16.95
CA ASP A 110 -20.25 7.72 -18.20
C ASP A 110 -20.67 8.94 -19.05
N PRO A 111 -20.15 9.17 -20.27
CA PRO A 111 -19.33 8.30 -21.14
C PRO A 111 -17.84 8.19 -20.72
N TRP A 112 -16.97 7.82 -21.67
CA TRP A 112 -15.50 7.85 -21.56
C TRP A 112 -14.94 9.27 -21.66
N TYR A 113 -13.77 9.49 -21.05
CA TYR A 113 -13.01 10.74 -21.13
C TYR A 113 -11.52 10.43 -21.32
N CYS A 114 -10.90 10.85 -22.42
CA CYS A 114 -9.47 10.69 -22.64
C CYS A 114 -8.65 11.81 -21.98
N PHE A 115 -7.48 11.48 -21.43
CA PHE A 115 -6.51 12.44 -20.88
C PHE A 115 -5.46 12.86 -21.91
N PHE A 116 -4.90 11.90 -22.64
CA PHE A 116 -3.86 12.15 -23.65
C PHE A 116 -3.67 10.96 -24.58
N GLN A 117 -2.98 11.22 -25.69
CA GLN A 117 -2.63 10.27 -26.74
C GLN A 117 -1.21 10.60 -27.23
N THR A 118 -0.29 9.62 -27.18
CA THR A 118 1.12 9.77 -27.58
C THR A 118 1.30 9.81 -29.09
N SER A 119 0.33 9.27 -29.83
CA SER A 119 0.28 9.29 -31.29
C SER A 119 0.02 10.70 -31.82
N PRO A 120 0.97 11.32 -32.56
CA PRO A 120 0.93 12.76 -32.87
C PRO A 120 -0.08 13.15 -33.97
N THR A 121 -0.89 12.19 -34.44
CA THR A 121 -1.77 12.37 -35.62
C THR A 121 -3.26 12.10 -35.34
N ASN A 122 -3.61 11.77 -34.10
CA ASN A 122 -4.93 11.27 -33.69
C ASN A 122 -5.47 10.15 -34.61
N ALA A 123 -4.80 8.99 -34.54
CA ALA A 123 -5.00 7.88 -35.49
C ALA A 123 -5.16 6.49 -34.84
N ASN A 124 -5.23 6.41 -33.50
CA ASN A 124 -5.40 5.18 -32.71
C ASN A 124 -5.80 5.48 -31.26
N ASP A 125 -6.56 4.57 -30.64
CA ASP A 125 -6.84 4.42 -29.19
C ASP A 125 -5.94 5.27 -28.28
N GLY A 126 -6.55 6.22 -27.55
CA GLY A 126 -5.88 7.09 -26.58
C GLY A 126 -5.18 6.34 -25.45
N ASP A 127 -4.28 7.00 -24.71
CA ASP A 127 -3.29 6.32 -23.86
C ASP A 127 -3.59 6.36 -22.36
N CYS A 128 -4.58 7.15 -21.94
CA CYS A 128 -5.19 7.03 -20.61
C CYS A 128 -6.59 7.65 -20.61
N PHE A 129 -7.56 6.95 -20.00
CA PHE A 129 -8.96 7.36 -19.92
C PHE A 129 -9.52 7.31 -18.50
N VAL A 130 -10.61 8.05 -18.27
CA VAL A 130 -11.66 7.68 -17.30
C VAL A 130 -12.63 6.71 -17.98
N GLN A 131 -12.82 5.54 -17.39
CA GLN A 131 -13.63 4.46 -17.93
C GLN A 131 -15.14 4.66 -17.76
N SER A 132 -15.88 4.65 -18.87
CA SER A 132 -17.35 4.66 -18.91
C SER A 132 -17.95 3.59 -17.99
N GLY A 133 -18.97 4.00 -17.23
CA GLY A 133 -19.74 3.16 -16.32
C GLY A 133 -19.01 2.77 -15.04
N THR A 134 -17.71 3.04 -14.89
CA THR A 134 -16.92 2.64 -13.71
C THR A 134 -16.16 3.77 -13.04
N GLY A 135 -15.79 4.84 -13.75
CA GLY A 135 -14.96 5.94 -13.21
C GLY A 135 -13.51 5.52 -12.90
N LYS A 136 -13.02 4.40 -13.43
CA LYS A 136 -11.64 3.92 -13.23
C LYS A 136 -10.68 4.61 -14.20
N ILE A 137 -9.44 4.83 -13.78
CA ILE A 137 -8.42 5.50 -14.59
C ILE A 137 -7.42 4.48 -15.15
N GLY A 138 -7.09 4.57 -16.44
CA GLY A 138 -6.11 3.70 -17.10
C GLY A 138 -6.37 3.48 -18.59
N VAL A 139 -5.82 2.40 -19.14
CA VAL A 139 -6.01 1.98 -20.55
C VAL A 139 -5.81 0.46 -20.67
N GLY A 140 -6.49 -0.18 -21.62
CA GLY A 140 -6.58 -1.65 -21.70
C GLY A 140 -5.25 -2.41 -21.74
N SER A 141 -4.17 -1.82 -22.27
CA SER A 141 -2.83 -2.44 -22.31
C SER A 141 -2.03 -2.28 -21.00
N SER A 142 -2.27 -1.20 -20.25
CA SER A 142 -1.57 -0.93 -18.99
C SER A 142 -2.31 -1.49 -17.77
N GLY A 143 -3.65 -1.46 -17.82
CA GLY A 143 -4.54 -1.77 -16.71
C GLY A 143 -5.46 -0.58 -16.39
N TYR A 144 -6.41 -0.81 -15.48
CA TYR A 144 -7.28 0.23 -14.91
C TYR A 144 -7.20 0.17 -13.38
N SER A 145 -7.34 1.32 -12.73
CA SER A 145 -7.29 1.44 -11.27
C SER A 145 -8.31 0.52 -10.55
N PRO A 146 -7.99 0.03 -9.34
CA PRO A 146 -8.94 -0.75 -8.55
C PRO A 146 -10.07 0.14 -8.01
N SER A 147 -9.72 1.36 -7.61
CA SER A 147 -10.60 2.46 -7.19
C SER A 147 -11.18 3.24 -8.38
N SER A 148 -12.24 3.99 -8.11
CA SER A 148 -12.97 4.84 -9.06
C SER A 148 -13.02 6.29 -8.56
N ILE A 149 -13.11 7.24 -9.49
CA ILE A 149 -13.38 8.65 -9.17
C ILE A 149 -14.87 8.92 -8.97
N SER A 150 -15.20 9.95 -8.20
CA SER A 150 -16.54 10.53 -8.14
C SER A 150 -16.74 11.58 -9.24
N PRO A 151 -17.93 11.68 -9.86
CA PRO A 151 -18.23 12.78 -10.76
C PRO A 151 -18.31 14.10 -9.99
N GLN A 152 -18.14 15.23 -10.68
CA GLN A 152 -18.21 16.59 -10.12
C GLN A 152 -17.21 16.85 -8.96
N THR A 153 -16.18 16.01 -8.82
CA THR A 153 -15.11 16.13 -7.84
C THR A 153 -13.80 16.44 -8.55
N TRP A 154 -13.04 17.42 -8.06
CA TRP A 154 -11.72 17.77 -8.59
C TRP A 154 -10.66 16.80 -8.10
N TYR A 155 -9.79 16.35 -9.01
CA TYR A 155 -8.69 15.42 -8.73
C TYR A 155 -7.40 15.84 -9.44
N ARG A 156 -6.25 15.55 -8.81
CA ARG A 156 -4.91 15.71 -9.40
C ARG A 156 -4.43 14.35 -9.87
N LEU A 157 -4.54 14.10 -11.17
CA LEU A 157 -3.93 12.97 -11.84
C LEU A 157 -2.43 13.23 -11.99
N VAL A 158 -1.58 12.26 -11.63
CA VAL A 158 -0.16 12.26 -12.04
C VAL A 158 0.19 10.89 -12.62
N ILE A 159 0.80 10.88 -13.80
CA ILE A 159 1.25 9.66 -14.48
C ILE A 159 2.77 9.73 -14.62
N VAL A 160 3.45 8.66 -14.23
CA VAL A 160 4.90 8.55 -14.14
C VAL A 160 5.38 7.42 -15.04
N VAL A 161 6.24 7.72 -16.01
CA VAL A 161 6.72 6.76 -17.02
C VAL A 161 8.24 6.66 -17.01
N ASP A 162 8.74 5.42 -16.96
CA ASP A 162 10.12 5.07 -17.27
C ASP A 162 10.11 3.72 -18.02
N ASN A 163 9.91 3.78 -19.34
CA ASN A 163 9.78 2.61 -20.21
C ASN A 163 11.03 1.70 -20.18
N GLY A 164 12.20 2.25 -19.85
CA GLY A 164 13.44 1.47 -19.70
C GLY A 164 13.53 0.71 -18.38
N ALA A 165 12.87 1.22 -17.33
CA ALA A 165 12.76 0.56 -16.03
C ALA A 165 11.50 -0.33 -15.89
N GLY A 166 10.61 -0.31 -16.87
CA GLY A 166 9.33 -1.03 -16.83
C GLY A 166 8.20 -0.29 -16.09
N LEU A 167 8.37 1.00 -15.80
CA LEU A 167 7.49 1.80 -14.96
C LEU A 167 6.38 2.49 -15.78
N TYR A 168 5.13 2.28 -15.38
CA TYR A 168 3.98 3.11 -15.75
C TYR A 168 3.03 3.17 -14.54
N ASP A 169 3.21 4.18 -13.69
CA ASP A 169 2.42 4.33 -12.46
C ASP A 169 1.43 5.50 -12.60
N ILE A 170 0.20 5.30 -12.12
CA ILE A 170 -0.81 6.36 -12.03
C ILE A 170 -1.07 6.67 -10.56
N TYR A 171 -1.09 7.95 -10.23
CA TYR A 171 -1.38 8.52 -8.92
C TYR A 171 -2.59 9.45 -9.00
N LEU A 172 -3.34 9.54 -7.91
CA LEU A 172 -4.45 10.45 -7.71
C LEU A 172 -4.28 11.12 -6.34
N ASP A 173 -4.29 12.45 -6.31
CA ASP A 173 -4.10 13.27 -5.12
C ASP A 173 -2.82 12.91 -4.31
N GLY A 174 -1.76 12.58 -5.05
CA GLY A 174 -0.46 12.13 -4.52
C GLY A 174 -0.38 10.65 -4.14
N SER A 175 -1.51 9.92 -4.11
CA SER A 175 -1.58 8.50 -3.73
C SER A 175 -1.59 7.59 -4.97
N ARG A 176 -0.74 6.55 -5.02
CA ARG A 176 -0.68 5.65 -6.19
C ARG A 176 -1.96 4.80 -6.33
N ILE A 177 -2.63 4.89 -7.47
CA ILE A 177 -3.85 4.13 -7.81
C ILE A 177 -3.63 3.02 -8.84
N LEU A 178 -2.56 3.04 -9.63
CA LEU A 178 -2.22 1.96 -10.57
C LEU A 178 -0.72 1.66 -10.58
N LEU A 179 -0.39 0.37 -10.54
CA LEU A 179 0.85 -0.21 -11.06
C LEU A 179 0.50 -0.76 -12.45
N GLY A 180 0.95 -0.11 -13.51
CA GLY A 180 0.58 -0.43 -14.89
C GLY A 180 1.72 -1.08 -15.69
N ASN A 181 1.37 -1.75 -16.79
CA ASN A 181 2.38 -2.25 -17.72
C ASN A 181 2.97 -1.09 -18.54
N SER A 182 4.29 -0.88 -18.50
CA SER A 182 4.96 0.03 -19.44
C SER A 182 4.84 -0.44 -20.90
N GLY A 183 5.02 0.49 -21.85
CA GLY A 183 4.99 0.18 -23.28
C GLY A 183 6.26 -0.49 -23.82
N GLY A 184 7.33 -0.54 -23.01
CA GLY A 184 8.69 -0.78 -23.49
C GLY A 184 9.31 0.45 -24.16
N VAL A 185 10.64 0.42 -24.37
CA VAL A 185 11.39 1.53 -24.98
C VAL A 185 10.92 1.77 -26.41
N ASP A 186 10.62 3.03 -26.75
CA ASP A 186 9.99 3.47 -28.01
C ASP A 186 8.66 2.75 -28.31
N GLY A 187 7.97 2.32 -27.25
CA GLY A 187 6.65 1.69 -27.29
C GLY A 187 5.51 2.67 -26.96
N ARG A 188 4.31 2.13 -26.68
CA ARG A 188 3.04 2.89 -26.57
C ARG A 188 3.09 4.17 -25.73
N PHE A 189 3.89 4.18 -24.64
CA PHE A 189 3.98 5.31 -23.70
C PHE A 189 5.28 6.11 -23.83
N ALA A 190 6.01 5.99 -24.94
CA ALA A 190 7.03 6.97 -25.32
C ALA A 190 6.38 8.18 -26.01
N LEU A 191 7.00 9.36 -25.96
CA LEU A 191 6.50 10.56 -26.64
C LEU A 191 7.29 10.86 -27.92
N ASP A 192 6.57 11.01 -29.04
CA ASP A 192 6.95 11.92 -30.13
C ASP A 192 7.07 13.35 -29.58
N PRO A 193 7.89 14.25 -30.16
CA PRO A 193 7.93 15.68 -29.79
C PRO A 193 6.57 16.40 -29.72
N THR A 194 5.52 15.80 -30.29
CA THR A 194 4.12 16.23 -30.26
C THR A 194 3.29 15.28 -29.40
N LEU A 195 2.79 15.77 -28.27
CA LEU A 195 1.79 15.09 -27.43
C LEU A 195 0.39 15.65 -27.74
N LEU A 196 -0.63 14.80 -27.86
CA LEU A 196 -2.02 15.24 -27.95
C LEU A 196 -2.69 15.11 -26.57
N LEU A 197 -3.25 16.21 -26.06
CA LEU A 197 -3.98 16.24 -24.78
C LEU A 197 -5.48 16.24 -25.05
N PHE A 198 -6.20 15.37 -24.33
CA PHE A 198 -7.66 15.17 -24.44
C PHE A 198 -8.12 14.71 -25.84
N ALA A 199 -7.27 13.99 -26.59
CA ALA A 199 -7.58 13.46 -27.92
C ALA A 199 -7.92 11.97 -27.89
N ASP A 200 -8.92 11.58 -28.67
CA ASP A 200 -9.21 10.20 -29.07
C ASP A 200 -9.64 10.18 -30.56
N GLU A 201 -9.44 9.08 -31.29
CA GLU A 201 -9.71 9.02 -32.73
C GLU A 201 -11.13 8.55 -33.07
N ASN A 202 -11.82 7.92 -32.11
CA ASN A 202 -13.07 7.21 -32.33
C ASN A 202 -14.28 7.84 -31.61
N GLY A 203 -14.03 8.64 -30.57
CA GLY A 203 -15.03 9.45 -29.86
C GLY A 203 -15.10 9.21 -28.35
N GLU A 204 -14.04 8.65 -27.75
CA GLU A 204 -13.92 8.40 -26.31
C GLU A 204 -13.32 9.61 -25.55
N ASP A 205 -13.46 10.81 -26.14
CA ASP A 205 -12.97 12.13 -25.70
C ASP A 205 -14.08 13.08 -25.20
N ALA A 206 -15.01 12.60 -24.37
CA ALA A 206 -16.11 13.45 -23.90
C ALA A 206 -15.65 14.65 -23.04
N ALA A 207 -16.54 15.63 -22.89
CA ALA A 207 -16.20 16.94 -22.34
C ALA A 207 -15.64 16.89 -20.91
N ILE A 208 -14.36 17.27 -20.77
CA ILE A 208 -13.60 17.30 -19.52
C ILE A 208 -13.25 18.74 -19.13
N THR A 209 -13.34 19.06 -17.83
CA THR A 209 -12.92 20.35 -17.29
C THR A 209 -11.53 20.22 -16.67
N VAL A 210 -10.63 21.14 -16.98
CA VAL A 210 -9.21 21.09 -16.60
C VAL A 210 -8.74 22.46 -16.12
N SER A 211 -8.11 22.53 -14.94
CA SER A 211 -7.53 23.77 -14.38
C SER A 211 -6.01 23.83 -14.52
N ARG A 212 -5.33 22.68 -14.68
CA ARG A 212 -3.88 22.63 -14.90
C ARG A 212 -3.46 21.43 -15.72
N VAL A 213 -2.46 21.64 -16.57
CA VAL A 213 -1.57 20.58 -17.08
C VAL A 213 -0.12 20.99 -16.83
N SER A 214 0.71 20.07 -16.33
CA SER A 214 2.17 20.25 -16.23
C SER A 214 2.91 18.99 -16.68
N ILE A 215 4.01 19.13 -17.43
CA ILE A 215 4.82 18.01 -17.94
C ILE A 215 6.28 18.10 -17.48
N TYR A 216 6.90 16.96 -17.22
CA TYR A 216 8.23 16.81 -16.63
C TYR A 216 9.12 15.92 -17.52
N ASP A 217 10.40 16.29 -17.68
CA ASP A 217 11.41 15.61 -18.51
C ASP A 217 11.99 14.31 -17.90
N ARG A 218 11.37 13.81 -16.83
CA ARG A 218 11.77 12.63 -16.06
C ARG A 218 10.57 11.99 -15.35
N PRO A 219 10.65 10.73 -14.91
CA PRO A 219 9.79 10.22 -13.86
C PRO A 219 9.95 11.05 -12.57
N LEU A 220 8.83 11.41 -11.96
CA LEU A 220 8.79 11.87 -10.57
C LEU A 220 8.87 10.69 -9.61
N THR A 221 9.54 10.88 -8.47
CA THR A 221 9.56 9.88 -7.40
C THR A 221 8.23 9.85 -6.64
N PRO A 222 7.86 8.74 -5.97
CA PRO A 222 6.63 8.66 -5.19
C PRO A 222 6.48 9.81 -4.18
N ASN A 223 7.58 10.25 -3.56
CA ASN A 223 7.58 11.35 -2.57
C ASN A 223 7.33 12.72 -3.20
N GLU A 224 7.79 12.95 -4.44
CA GLU A 224 7.48 14.19 -5.20
C GLU A 224 6.04 14.19 -5.68
N VAL A 225 5.49 13.04 -6.07
CA VAL A 225 4.06 12.94 -6.39
C VAL A 225 3.20 13.12 -5.13
N LEU A 226 3.64 12.58 -4.00
CA LEU A 226 3.02 12.79 -2.68
C LEU A 226 3.11 14.26 -2.24
N SER A 227 4.13 15.03 -2.65
CA SER A 227 4.23 16.47 -2.36
C SER A 227 3.38 17.35 -3.28
N LEU A 228 3.04 16.88 -4.47
CA LEU A 228 2.08 17.55 -5.35
C LEU A 228 0.64 17.43 -4.84
N GLY A 229 0.31 16.39 -4.06
CA GLY A 229 -0.99 16.27 -3.39
C GLY A 229 -2.19 16.27 -4.35
N GLY A 230 -3.32 16.85 -3.93
CA GLY A 230 -4.51 17.10 -4.75
C GLY A 230 -4.48 18.45 -5.47
N PRO A 231 -5.55 18.84 -6.20
CA PRO A 231 -5.68 20.16 -6.79
C PRO A 231 -5.73 21.22 -5.69
N VAL A 232 -4.95 22.29 -5.86
CA VAL A 232 -4.85 23.39 -4.90
C VAL A 232 -5.57 24.60 -5.50
N PRO A 233 -6.63 25.10 -4.84
CA PRO A 233 -7.27 26.38 -5.13
C PRO A 233 -6.32 27.58 -5.10
N ASP A 234 -6.49 28.52 -6.03
CA ASP A 234 -5.89 29.86 -6.01
C ASP A 234 -6.94 30.84 -5.43
N VAL A 235 -7.12 30.77 -4.10
CA VAL A 235 -8.05 31.64 -3.35
C VAL A 235 -7.36 33.00 -3.07
N PRO A 236 -7.84 34.12 -3.63
CA PRO A 236 -7.16 35.41 -3.51
C PRO A 236 -7.17 35.92 -2.07
N GLY A 237 -6.03 35.77 -1.38
CA GLY A 237 -5.85 36.16 0.01
C GLY A 237 -5.84 35.02 1.01
N ASN A 238 -5.91 33.74 0.58
CA ASN A 238 -5.53 32.61 1.43
C ASN A 238 -3.99 32.45 1.42
N HIS A 239 -3.38 32.22 2.58
CA HIS A 239 -1.96 31.93 2.73
C HIS A 239 -1.77 30.48 3.22
N PRO A 240 -0.99 29.63 2.54
CA PRO A 240 -0.87 28.22 2.89
C PRO A 240 -0.34 28.03 4.31
N PRO A 241 -0.90 27.08 5.09
CA PRO A 241 -0.45 26.83 6.45
C PRO A 241 0.99 26.32 6.49
N SER A 242 1.61 26.49 7.66
CA SER A 242 2.99 26.08 7.94
C SER A 242 3.06 25.22 9.21
N LEU A 243 4.08 24.37 9.31
CA LEU A 243 4.29 23.51 10.49
C LEU A 243 4.82 24.37 11.65
N ASP A 244 4.15 24.35 12.80
CA ASP A 244 4.61 25.05 14.02
C ASP A 244 5.90 24.37 14.54
N PRO A 245 7.01 25.12 14.77
CA PRO A 245 8.24 24.60 15.39
C PRO A 245 8.08 24.01 16.80
N LEU A 246 6.89 24.10 17.42
CA LEU A 246 6.51 23.36 18.65
C LEU A 246 6.00 21.94 18.37
N SER A 247 5.92 21.52 17.11
CA SER A 247 5.66 20.13 16.72
C SER A 247 6.87 19.24 17.02
N GLY A 248 6.65 17.96 17.25
CA GLY A 248 7.71 16.96 17.47
C GLY A 248 7.37 15.92 18.55
N GLY A 249 8.36 15.10 18.87
CA GLY A 249 8.30 14.03 19.86
C GLY A 249 9.67 13.40 20.12
N PRO A 250 9.74 12.18 20.70
CA PRO A 250 11.00 11.52 21.03
C PRO A 250 11.93 11.35 19.81
N ALA A 251 13.20 11.70 19.99
CA ALA A 251 14.25 11.54 18.96
C ALA A 251 14.80 10.10 18.87
N GLY A 252 14.29 9.17 19.67
CA GLY A 252 14.63 7.76 19.58
C GLY A 252 13.81 6.88 20.52
N GLY A 253 13.88 5.56 20.30
CA GLY A 253 13.11 4.57 21.05
C GLY A 253 13.56 3.13 20.81
N GLN A 254 12.67 2.19 21.10
CA GLN A 254 12.90 0.75 20.89
C GLN A 254 11.82 0.17 19.97
N SER A 255 12.17 -0.86 19.19
CA SER A 255 11.22 -1.54 18.30
C SER A 255 10.05 -2.16 19.09
N GLY A 256 8.83 -2.06 18.55
CA GLY A 256 7.61 -2.52 19.21
C GLY A 256 7.12 -1.65 20.38
N PHE A 257 7.78 -0.52 20.68
CA PHE A 257 7.32 0.43 21.70
C PHE A 257 6.74 1.69 21.07
N SER A 258 5.53 2.05 21.50
CA SER A 258 4.81 3.20 20.97
C SER A 258 5.34 4.53 21.53
N LEU A 259 5.59 5.49 20.64
CA LEU A 259 6.08 6.84 20.94
C LEU A 259 5.02 7.87 20.56
N ALA A 260 4.86 8.90 21.40
CA ALA A 260 3.87 9.96 21.23
C ALA A 260 4.47 11.23 20.60
N TYR A 261 3.80 11.77 19.58
CA TYR A 261 4.19 12.98 18.85
C TYR A 261 3.07 14.02 18.88
N VAL A 262 3.45 15.30 18.87
CA VAL A 262 2.55 16.45 18.80
C VAL A 262 2.75 17.16 17.47
N PHE A 263 1.64 17.51 16.82
CA PHE A 263 1.62 18.26 15.57
C PHE A 263 0.78 19.53 15.77
N LYS A 264 1.26 20.64 15.20
CA LYS A 264 0.66 21.96 15.27
C LYS A 264 0.96 22.74 13.99
N ALA A 265 0.16 23.77 13.71
CA ALA A 265 0.31 24.59 12.53
C ALA A 265 0.20 26.08 12.86
N ILE A 266 0.77 26.90 11.99
CA ILE A 266 0.59 28.35 11.94
C ILE A 266 -0.01 28.67 10.58
N ASP A 267 -1.14 29.37 10.62
CA ASP A 267 -1.96 29.78 9.49
C ASP A 267 -2.21 31.29 9.63
N GLU A 268 -1.98 32.08 8.59
CA GLU A 268 -2.02 33.55 8.72
C GLU A 268 -3.45 34.10 8.73
N ASP A 269 -4.38 33.44 8.04
CA ASP A 269 -5.79 33.84 7.93
C ASP A 269 -6.68 33.22 9.02
N GLN A 270 -6.18 32.19 9.71
CA GLN A 270 -6.78 31.40 10.79
C GLN A 270 -7.78 30.33 10.34
N ASP A 271 -7.64 29.85 9.11
CA ASP A 271 -8.47 28.80 8.52
C ASP A 271 -8.21 27.43 9.17
N GLN A 272 -9.20 26.52 9.12
CA GLN A 272 -9.05 25.20 9.74
C GLN A 272 -8.10 24.30 8.97
N VAL A 273 -7.23 23.58 9.68
CA VAL A 273 -6.16 22.75 9.10
C VAL A 273 -6.38 21.25 9.27
N GLN A 274 -5.81 20.49 8.35
CA GLN A 274 -5.66 19.03 8.37
C GLN A 274 -4.17 18.67 8.27
N TYR A 275 -3.81 17.52 8.83
CA TYR A 275 -2.45 16.98 8.78
C TYR A 275 -2.45 15.66 8.00
N ARG A 276 -1.38 15.42 7.26
CA ARG A 276 -0.98 14.12 6.72
C ARG A 276 0.44 13.83 7.24
N ILE A 277 0.69 12.62 7.73
CA ILE A 277 1.96 12.27 8.39
C ILE A 277 2.53 11.02 7.73
N ASP A 278 3.80 11.05 7.34
CA ASP A 278 4.59 9.90 6.91
C ASP A 278 5.60 9.60 8.02
N TRP A 279 5.57 8.38 8.58
CA TRP A 279 6.45 7.98 9.68
C TRP A 279 7.83 7.45 9.21
N GLY A 280 8.06 7.40 7.90
CA GLY A 280 9.33 7.03 7.27
C GLY A 280 9.60 5.53 7.16
N ASP A 281 8.74 4.67 7.72
CA ASP A 281 8.75 3.21 7.61
C ASP A 281 7.81 2.66 6.52
N GLY A 282 6.93 3.51 5.99
CA GLY A 282 5.92 3.18 4.99
C GLY A 282 4.48 3.40 5.47
N ASP A 283 4.26 3.59 6.77
CA ASP A 283 2.94 3.95 7.29
C ASP A 283 2.70 5.46 7.13
N VAL A 284 1.62 5.78 6.42
CA VAL A 284 1.17 7.16 6.15
C VAL A 284 -0.22 7.36 6.73
N VAL A 285 -0.32 8.27 7.71
CA VAL A 285 -1.60 8.78 8.22
C VAL A 285 -2.18 9.72 7.18
N ASP A 286 -3.31 9.30 6.58
CA ASP A 286 -4.10 10.13 5.67
C ASP A 286 -4.79 11.30 6.39
N TRP A 287 -5.37 12.23 5.63
CA TRP A 287 -5.88 13.52 6.13
C TRP A 287 -6.72 13.44 7.40
N THR A 288 -6.20 14.00 8.49
CA THR A 288 -6.93 14.12 9.76
C THR A 288 -8.16 15.02 9.63
N ALA A 289 -9.16 14.84 10.49
CA ALA A 289 -10.28 15.78 10.59
C ALA A 289 -9.79 17.24 10.79
N LEU A 290 -10.53 18.18 10.19
CA LEU A 290 -10.30 19.63 10.32
C LEU A 290 -10.31 20.07 11.78
N ARG A 291 -9.46 21.05 12.09
CA ARG A 291 -9.23 21.61 13.43
C ARG A 291 -8.67 23.01 13.33
N ASN A 292 -8.82 23.81 14.38
CA ASN A 292 -8.22 25.14 14.42
C ASN A 292 -6.68 25.00 14.47
N PRO A 293 -5.88 25.86 13.82
CA PRO A 293 -4.43 25.69 13.70
C PRO A 293 -3.70 25.67 15.06
N ALA A 294 -4.23 26.41 16.04
CA ALA A 294 -3.73 26.43 17.42
C ALA A 294 -3.97 25.12 18.20
N ASP A 295 -4.89 24.24 17.76
CA ASP A 295 -5.25 23.01 18.48
C ASP A 295 -4.30 21.86 18.15
N SER A 296 -3.39 21.56 19.09
CA SER A 296 -2.45 20.45 18.97
C SER A 296 -3.14 19.12 18.66
N LEU A 297 -2.70 18.47 17.60
CA LEU A 297 -2.95 17.06 17.32
C LEU A 297 -1.90 16.23 18.08
N ALA A 298 -2.32 15.15 18.72
CA ALA A 298 -1.40 14.16 19.31
C ALA A 298 -1.67 12.80 18.66
N LEU A 299 -0.62 12.16 18.16
CA LEU A 299 -0.67 10.80 17.61
C LEU A 299 0.41 9.94 18.26
N ASN A 300 0.17 8.64 18.31
CA ASN A 300 1.18 7.66 18.70
C ASN A 300 1.55 6.83 17.48
N HIS A 301 2.82 6.46 17.35
CA HIS A 301 3.29 5.50 16.34
C HIS A 301 4.24 4.47 16.95
N THR A 302 4.41 3.33 16.28
CA THR A 302 5.28 2.23 16.71
C THR A 302 6.08 1.75 15.51
N TRP A 303 7.41 1.92 15.55
CA TRP A 303 8.29 1.33 14.56
C TRP A 303 8.62 -0.12 14.97
N GLU A 304 8.37 -1.07 14.09
CA GLU A 304 8.58 -2.49 14.41
C GLU A 304 10.02 -2.99 14.15
N CYS A 305 10.86 -2.21 13.47
CA CYS A 305 12.27 -2.50 13.23
C CYS A 305 13.18 -1.35 13.71
N ALA A 306 14.42 -1.68 14.07
CA ALA A 306 15.47 -0.68 14.26
C ALA A 306 15.88 0.00 12.93
N GLY A 307 16.18 1.30 13.02
CA GLY A 307 16.47 2.16 11.88
C GLY A 307 16.40 3.64 12.26
N ASP A 308 16.92 4.51 11.39
CA ASP A 308 16.76 5.96 11.48
C ASP A 308 15.64 6.37 10.50
N TYR A 309 14.50 6.80 11.04
CA TYR A 309 13.30 7.12 10.25
C TYR A 309 13.03 8.63 10.26
N THR A 310 12.89 9.26 9.09
CA THR A 310 12.55 10.69 8.99
C THR A 310 11.04 10.85 8.91
N ILE A 311 10.45 11.38 9.97
CA ILE A 311 9.03 11.70 10.06
C ILE A 311 8.78 12.98 9.25
N LYS A 312 7.80 12.94 8.35
CA LYS A 312 7.40 14.07 7.51
C LYS A 312 5.95 14.46 7.79
N VAL A 313 5.66 15.74 7.62
CA VAL A 313 4.31 16.30 7.82
C VAL A 313 3.94 17.20 6.65
N LEU A 314 2.71 17.05 6.19
CA LEU A 314 2.06 17.94 5.23
C LEU A 314 0.81 18.52 5.92
N VAL A 315 0.72 19.84 6.00
CA VAL A 315 -0.44 20.57 6.54
C VAL A 315 -1.22 21.18 5.39
N ARG A 316 -2.55 21.12 5.42
CA ARG A 316 -3.45 21.75 4.43
C ARG A 316 -4.61 22.46 5.12
N ASP A 317 -5.01 23.62 4.63
CA ASP A 317 -6.16 24.38 5.13
C ASP A 317 -7.51 23.85 4.58
N GLU A 318 -8.64 24.44 5.01
CA GLU A 318 -10.00 24.11 4.54
C GLU A 318 -10.31 24.71 3.15
N HIS A 319 -9.37 25.48 2.59
CA HIS A 319 -9.39 26.07 1.26
C HIS A 319 -8.42 25.35 0.29
N GLY A 320 -7.82 24.23 0.72
CA GLY A 320 -6.99 23.33 -0.07
C GLY A 320 -5.51 23.73 -0.27
N ALA A 321 -5.05 24.89 0.20
CA ALA A 321 -3.63 25.24 0.11
C ALA A 321 -2.83 24.56 1.24
N ASN A 322 -1.52 24.33 1.00
CA ASN A 322 -0.74 23.41 1.82
C ASN A 322 0.75 23.76 1.94
N SER A 323 1.35 23.24 3.00
CA SER A 323 2.73 23.52 3.42
C SER A 323 3.84 22.90 2.56
N GLY A 324 3.48 22.03 1.60
CA GLY A 324 4.37 20.97 1.11
C GLY A 324 4.74 19.96 2.21
N TRP A 325 5.40 18.84 1.87
CA TRP A 325 5.98 17.96 2.89
C TRP A 325 7.19 18.62 3.52
N GLN A 326 7.21 18.65 4.85
CA GLN A 326 8.31 19.17 5.66
C GLN A 326 8.82 18.05 6.56
N ASP A 327 10.14 17.86 6.60
CA ASP A 327 10.79 16.91 7.51
C ASP A 327 10.68 17.47 8.95
N LEU A 328 9.91 16.80 9.80
CA LEU A 328 9.68 17.22 11.19
C LEU A 328 10.91 16.88 12.07
N GLN A 329 11.32 15.61 12.03
CA GLN A 329 12.50 15.11 12.74
C GLN A 329 12.87 13.70 12.24
N THR A 330 14.11 13.30 12.47
CA THR A 330 14.51 11.88 12.41
C THR A 330 14.39 11.26 13.81
N VAL A 331 13.91 10.01 13.88
CA VAL A 331 13.85 9.19 15.09
C VAL A 331 14.72 7.95 14.93
N ALA A 332 15.60 7.69 15.93
CA ALA A 332 16.49 6.53 15.96
C ALA A 332 15.89 5.39 16.79
N ILE A 333 15.51 4.29 16.13
CA ILE A 333 14.88 3.12 16.75
C ILE A 333 15.90 2.00 16.92
N THR A 334 15.87 1.30 18.06
CA THR A 334 16.86 0.29 18.45
C THR A 334 16.23 -1.02 18.94
N GLY A 335 16.88 -2.15 18.68
CA GLY A 335 16.37 -3.49 18.99
C GLY A 335 16.27 -4.38 17.76
N ASP A 336 15.78 -5.60 17.95
CA ASP A 336 15.48 -6.53 16.85
C ASP A 336 14.09 -6.25 16.26
N CYS A 337 13.82 -6.68 15.03
CA CYS A 337 12.49 -6.50 14.42
C CYS A 337 11.42 -7.36 15.12
N VAL A 338 10.29 -6.75 15.47
CA VAL A 338 9.12 -7.39 16.06
C VAL A 338 8.14 -7.74 14.94
N ALA A 339 7.85 -9.02 14.72
CA ALA A 339 6.99 -9.48 13.64
C ALA A 339 5.67 -10.04 14.18
N HIS A 340 4.53 -9.60 13.65
CA HIS A 340 3.20 -9.99 14.12
C HIS A 340 2.60 -11.11 13.27
N TYR A 341 1.79 -11.97 13.90
CA TYR A 341 1.11 -13.06 13.20
C TYR A 341 -0.12 -12.55 12.42
N LEU A 342 0.03 -12.48 11.09
CA LEU A 342 -1.09 -12.34 10.14
C LEU A 342 -1.86 -13.67 9.96
N THR A 343 -1.20 -14.79 10.29
CA THR A 343 -1.82 -16.10 10.54
C THR A 343 -1.02 -16.82 11.62
N GLU A 344 -1.64 -17.11 12.77
CA GLU A 344 -1.10 -17.95 13.85
C GLU A 344 -0.66 -19.34 13.37
N PRO A 345 0.30 -20.02 14.04
CA PRO A 345 0.78 -21.34 13.64
C PRO A 345 -0.32 -22.40 13.55
N TYR A 346 -0.49 -22.94 12.35
CA TYR A 346 -1.43 -24.01 12.01
C TYR A 346 -0.69 -25.24 11.46
N LEU A 347 -1.38 -26.37 11.52
CA LEU A 347 -0.84 -27.70 11.22
C LEU A 347 -1.36 -28.19 9.88
N GLN A 348 -0.49 -28.76 9.04
CA GLN A 348 -0.83 -29.40 7.77
C GLN A 348 -0.06 -30.71 7.55
N ASN A 349 -0.55 -31.54 6.62
CA ASN A 349 0.20 -32.69 6.07
C ASN A 349 0.72 -33.63 7.18
N VAL A 350 -0.17 -34.03 8.09
CA VAL A 350 0.09 -34.99 9.14
C VAL A 350 0.39 -36.37 8.54
N LYS A 351 1.38 -37.05 9.11
CA LYS A 351 1.87 -38.37 8.70
C LYS A 351 2.15 -39.21 9.94
N THR A 352 2.44 -40.49 9.73
CA THR A 352 2.83 -41.41 10.80
C THR A 352 4.13 -40.99 11.49
N ASN A 353 5.03 -40.32 10.77
CA ASN A 353 6.36 -39.95 11.27
C ASN A 353 6.71 -38.47 11.06
N GLY A 354 5.72 -37.59 10.92
CA GLY A 354 5.96 -36.16 10.65
C GLY A 354 4.71 -35.31 10.51
N ILE A 355 4.92 -33.99 10.48
CA ILE A 355 3.87 -32.97 10.22
C ILE A 355 4.51 -31.72 9.60
N THR A 356 3.71 -30.82 9.02
CA THR A 356 4.16 -29.48 8.62
C THR A 356 3.51 -28.43 9.50
N VAL A 357 4.30 -27.55 10.10
CA VAL A 357 3.83 -26.34 10.81
C VAL A 357 3.96 -25.16 9.86
N MET A 358 2.91 -24.34 9.74
CA MET A 358 2.87 -23.18 8.85
C MET A 358 2.25 -21.97 9.53
N TRP A 359 2.71 -20.78 9.17
CA TRP A 359 2.20 -19.49 9.70
C TRP A 359 2.48 -18.37 8.69
N GLU A 360 1.99 -17.17 8.98
CA GLU A 360 2.24 -15.98 8.17
C GLU A 360 2.54 -14.78 9.06
N LEU A 361 3.62 -14.06 8.76
CA LEU A 361 4.04 -12.84 9.42
C LEU A 361 3.95 -11.65 8.45
N ASP A 362 3.92 -10.43 8.98
CA ASP A 362 4.15 -9.20 8.24
C ASP A 362 5.63 -9.08 7.79
N LEU A 363 6.54 -9.16 8.75
CA LEU A 363 7.99 -9.05 8.57
C LEU A 363 8.65 -10.42 8.37
N GLY A 364 9.92 -10.40 7.97
CA GLY A 364 10.68 -11.59 7.57
C GLY A 364 11.84 -12.00 8.49
N PRO A 365 11.67 -12.15 9.82
CA PRO A 365 12.74 -12.63 10.69
C PRO A 365 13.16 -14.09 10.36
N ALA A 366 14.34 -14.48 10.80
CA ALA A 366 14.69 -15.90 10.85
C ALA A 366 13.80 -16.60 11.89
N CYS A 367 13.18 -17.71 11.51
CA CYS A 367 12.29 -18.47 12.40
C CYS A 367 12.64 -19.95 12.45
N GLU A 368 12.36 -20.56 13.60
CA GLU A 368 12.57 -21.99 13.87
C GLU A 368 11.36 -22.57 14.62
N VAL A 369 11.25 -23.89 14.67
CA VAL A 369 10.27 -24.60 15.50
C VAL A 369 11.01 -25.52 16.45
N GLU A 370 10.91 -25.24 17.75
CA GLU A 370 11.25 -26.21 18.79
C GLU A 370 10.08 -27.19 18.98
N TYR A 371 10.39 -28.48 19.17
CA TYR A 371 9.39 -29.52 19.42
C TYR A 371 9.93 -30.68 20.27
N GLY A 372 9.04 -31.41 20.94
CA GLY A 372 9.39 -32.56 21.78
C GLY A 372 8.17 -33.22 22.40
N LEU A 373 8.39 -34.21 23.29
CA LEU A 373 7.31 -34.96 23.96
C LEU A 373 6.71 -34.22 25.17
N ASP A 374 7.36 -33.14 25.61
CA ASP A 374 6.92 -32.24 26.68
C ASP A 374 7.44 -30.81 26.41
N THR A 375 7.10 -29.85 27.28
CA THR A 375 7.47 -28.43 27.16
C THR A 375 8.94 -28.11 27.46
N GLY A 376 9.78 -29.13 27.72
CA GLY A 376 11.24 -29.05 27.59
C GLY A 376 11.73 -29.19 26.14
N TYR A 377 10.85 -29.58 25.22
CA TYR A 377 11.10 -29.79 23.79
C TYR A 377 12.26 -30.77 23.53
N GLY A 378 13.36 -30.33 22.91
CA GLY A 378 14.58 -31.12 22.70
C GLY A 378 14.95 -31.39 21.24
N SER A 379 14.05 -31.11 20.29
CA SER A 379 14.35 -31.01 18.85
C SER A 379 14.08 -29.60 18.36
N ILE A 380 14.79 -29.16 17.33
CA ILE A 380 14.58 -27.87 16.66
C ILE A 380 14.74 -28.04 15.15
N VAL A 381 13.95 -27.31 14.36
CA VAL A 381 14.06 -27.25 12.91
C VAL A 381 13.85 -25.82 12.40
N SER A 382 14.78 -25.31 11.59
CA SER A 382 14.67 -23.98 11.00
C SER A 382 13.59 -23.96 9.90
N ALA A 383 12.83 -22.86 9.81
CA ALA A 383 11.73 -22.72 8.85
C ALA A 383 12.22 -22.18 7.50
N THR A 384 11.62 -22.65 6.41
CA THR A 384 11.71 -21.99 5.10
C THR A 384 10.67 -20.88 5.01
N MET A 385 11.05 -19.72 4.48
CA MET A 385 10.20 -18.55 4.27
C MET A 385 10.04 -18.28 2.78
N GLU A 386 8.81 -17.92 2.37
CA GLU A 386 8.46 -17.50 1.02
C GLU A 386 7.70 -16.15 1.07
N ASP A 387 8.00 -15.25 0.14
CA ASP A 387 7.28 -13.97 -0.01
C ASP A 387 5.87 -14.19 -0.57
N SER A 388 4.84 -13.62 0.05
CA SER A 388 3.45 -13.81 -0.38
C SER A 388 3.04 -13.05 -1.64
N GLY A 389 3.90 -12.12 -2.10
CA GLY A 389 3.56 -11.11 -3.11
C GLY A 389 2.69 -9.95 -2.58
N TYR A 390 2.24 -10.00 -1.32
CA TYR A 390 1.32 -9.02 -0.72
C TYR A 390 1.83 -8.47 0.62
N GLN A 391 3.11 -8.06 0.65
CA GLN A 391 3.77 -7.45 1.83
C GLN A 391 3.80 -8.34 3.09
N SER A 392 3.60 -9.66 2.95
CA SER A 392 3.69 -10.64 4.05
C SER A 392 4.65 -11.78 3.72
N LYS A 393 4.95 -12.60 4.72
CA LYS A 393 5.96 -13.68 4.69
C LYS A 393 5.32 -14.97 5.17
N ILE A 394 5.25 -15.96 4.29
CA ILE A 394 4.66 -17.28 4.57
C ILE A 394 5.78 -18.21 5.03
N TYR A 395 5.57 -18.90 6.14
CA TYR A 395 6.58 -19.78 6.75
C TYR A 395 6.14 -21.24 6.74
N ARG A 396 7.15 -22.11 6.65
CA ARG A 396 6.97 -23.56 6.60
C ARG A 396 8.10 -24.28 7.33
N ALA A 397 7.75 -25.05 8.35
CA ALA A 397 8.65 -25.98 9.02
C ALA A 397 8.15 -27.42 8.84
N VAL A 398 9.05 -28.37 8.55
CA VAL A 398 8.70 -29.79 8.34
C VAL A 398 9.35 -30.62 9.43
N LEU A 399 8.52 -31.23 10.27
CA LEU A 399 8.95 -32.10 11.35
C LEU A 399 8.94 -33.54 10.83
N THR A 400 10.01 -34.29 11.05
CA THR A 400 10.21 -35.65 10.51
C THR A 400 10.96 -36.54 11.51
N GLY A 401 10.75 -37.85 11.42
CA GLY A 401 11.35 -38.80 12.36
C GLY A 401 10.63 -38.84 13.70
N LEU A 402 9.34 -38.51 13.69
CA LEU A 402 8.45 -38.61 14.84
C LEU A 402 7.94 -40.05 14.99
N GLU A 403 7.51 -40.43 16.18
CA GLU A 403 6.86 -41.72 16.45
C GLU A 403 5.36 -41.67 16.05
N PRO A 404 4.74 -42.79 15.61
CA PRO A 404 3.31 -42.86 15.29
C PRO A 404 2.40 -42.66 16.51
N LEU A 405 1.17 -42.18 16.25
CA LEU A 405 0.10 -41.92 17.25
C LEU A 405 0.56 -41.14 18.51
N THR A 406 1.65 -40.39 18.41
CA THR A 406 2.37 -39.79 19.54
C THR A 406 2.14 -38.29 19.57
N GLU A 407 1.87 -37.78 20.77
CA GLU A 407 1.65 -36.37 21.04
C GLU A 407 2.97 -35.62 21.20
N TYR A 408 3.04 -34.42 20.63
CA TYR A 408 4.21 -33.55 20.66
C TYR A 408 3.80 -32.13 21.01
N HIS A 409 4.57 -31.50 21.88
CA HIS A 409 4.60 -30.06 22.10
C HIS A 409 5.48 -29.38 21.03
N PHE A 410 5.12 -28.16 20.63
CA PHE A 410 5.91 -27.32 19.74
C PHE A 410 5.67 -25.83 19.98
N ARG A 411 6.66 -25.02 19.64
CA ARG A 411 6.51 -23.55 19.55
C ARG A 411 7.34 -22.99 18.39
N VAL A 412 6.86 -21.90 17.80
CA VAL A 412 7.63 -21.10 16.84
C VAL A 412 8.55 -20.15 17.61
N LEU A 413 9.79 -20.00 17.14
CA LEU A 413 10.74 -18.99 17.59
C LEU A 413 10.89 -17.94 16.49
N GLN A 414 10.76 -16.66 16.84
CA GLN A 414 10.94 -15.52 15.92
C GLN A 414 12.22 -14.78 16.34
N ALA A 415 13.26 -14.81 15.50
CA ALA A 415 14.60 -14.32 15.84
C ALA A 415 15.14 -14.86 17.20
N GLY A 416 14.79 -16.10 17.55
CA GLY A 416 15.12 -16.73 18.84
C GLY A 416 14.17 -16.38 20.00
N THR A 417 13.23 -15.45 19.83
CA THR A 417 12.18 -15.16 20.82
C THR A 417 11.11 -16.27 20.77
N PRO A 418 10.85 -16.98 21.88
CA PRO A 418 9.91 -18.10 21.88
C PRO A 418 8.45 -17.65 21.94
N GLY A 419 7.63 -18.14 21.02
CA GLY A 419 6.17 -18.01 21.05
C GLY A 419 5.49 -19.00 21.99
N THR A 420 4.16 -19.01 21.94
CA THR A 420 3.27 -19.87 22.74
C THR A 420 3.47 -21.35 22.42
N ASP A 421 3.46 -22.18 23.46
CA ASP A 421 3.39 -23.65 23.34
C ASP A 421 2.05 -24.09 22.70
N ARG A 422 2.13 -25.12 21.86
CA ARG A 422 1.02 -25.72 21.12
C ARG A 422 1.28 -27.22 21.00
N THR A 423 0.23 -28.03 20.88
CA THR A 423 0.35 -29.49 20.71
C THR A 423 -0.09 -29.95 19.33
N PHE A 424 0.41 -31.12 18.91
CA PHE A 424 -0.13 -31.91 17.81
C PHE A 424 0.03 -33.42 18.08
N ARG A 425 -0.59 -34.25 17.25
CA ARG A 425 -0.35 -35.71 17.24
C ARG A 425 -0.05 -36.21 15.82
N THR A 426 0.86 -37.18 15.73
CA THR A 426 1.15 -37.91 14.49
C THR A 426 0.02 -38.88 14.12
N ALA A 427 -0.05 -39.27 12.85
CA ALA A 427 -1.00 -40.30 12.42
C ALA A 427 -0.61 -41.68 13.03
N PRO A 428 -1.56 -42.60 13.21
CA PRO A 428 -1.27 -43.98 13.57
C PRO A 428 -0.63 -44.73 12.39
N ASP A 429 0.26 -45.66 12.70
CA ASP A 429 0.89 -46.59 11.75
C ASP A 429 -0.01 -47.79 11.38
N GLU A 430 -0.93 -48.16 12.27
CA GLU A 430 -1.96 -49.19 12.05
C GLU A 430 -3.39 -48.58 11.95
N PRO A 431 -4.36 -49.23 11.27
CA PRO A 431 -5.73 -48.74 11.18
C PRO A 431 -6.44 -48.68 12.54
N ILE A 432 -7.02 -47.51 12.85
CA ILE A 432 -7.89 -47.29 14.03
C ILE A 432 -9.19 -46.58 13.60
N ASP A 433 -10.19 -46.59 14.47
CA ASP A 433 -11.37 -45.74 14.30
C ASP A 433 -10.97 -44.26 14.44
N PHE A 434 -11.42 -43.41 13.50
CA PHE A 434 -11.21 -41.96 13.52
C PHE A 434 -12.46 -41.25 12.98
N ALA A 435 -12.66 -40.00 13.38
CA ALA A 435 -13.65 -39.11 12.78
C ALA A 435 -13.00 -37.79 12.34
N PHE A 436 -13.53 -37.20 11.29
CA PHE A 436 -12.95 -36.05 10.61
C PHE A 436 -14.04 -35.12 10.08
N SER A 437 -13.72 -33.83 9.95
CA SER A 437 -14.64 -32.83 9.40
C SER A 437 -14.33 -32.54 7.93
N VAL A 438 -15.36 -32.22 7.15
CA VAL A 438 -15.26 -31.88 5.72
C VAL A 438 -15.93 -30.53 5.49
N TRP A 439 -15.28 -29.63 4.74
CA TRP A 439 -15.90 -28.36 4.34
C TRP A 439 -15.48 -27.90 2.94
N SER A 440 -16.22 -26.94 2.40
CA SER A 440 -15.96 -26.25 1.13
C SER A 440 -16.58 -24.85 1.20
N ASP A 441 -16.39 -24.03 0.15
CA ASP A 441 -17.17 -22.81 -0.11
C ASP A 441 -17.12 -21.76 1.03
N SER A 442 -16.05 -21.77 1.83
CA SER A 442 -15.87 -20.97 3.04
C SER A 442 -15.49 -19.50 2.76
N GLN A 443 -16.13 -18.88 1.76
CA GLN A 443 -15.70 -17.62 1.13
C GLN A 443 -15.83 -16.36 2.03
N GLY A 444 -16.33 -16.50 3.27
CA GLY A 444 -16.07 -15.56 4.37
C GLY A 444 -16.76 -14.19 4.31
N THR A 445 -17.63 -13.92 3.33
CA THR A 445 -18.41 -12.68 3.25
C THR A 445 -19.87 -12.96 2.88
N ASN A 446 -20.82 -12.28 3.53
CA ASN A 446 -22.25 -12.42 3.21
C ASN A 446 -22.73 -11.46 2.09
N HIS A 447 -21.79 -10.81 1.38
CA HIS A 447 -22.05 -9.78 0.36
C HIS A 447 -22.89 -8.56 0.82
N GLY A 448 -22.96 -8.28 2.13
CA GLY A 448 -23.80 -7.22 2.69
C GLY A 448 -25.27 -7.59 2.85
N THR A 449 -25.63 -8.87 2.64
CA THR A 449 -27.02 -9.37 2.77
C THR A 449 -27.57 -9.23 4.19
N TYR A 450 -26.68 -9.25 5.19
CA TYR A 450 -26.99 -9.03 6.60
C TYR A 450 -25.90 -8.18 7.26
N PRO A 451 -26.18 -7.51 8.40
CA PRO A 451 -25.15 -6.85 9.21
C PRO A 451 -24.01 -7.78 9.64
N GLN A 452 -22.94 -7.19 10.19
CA GLN A 452 -21.76 -7.93 10.66
C GLN A 452 -22.13 -8.83 11.85
N ASP A 453 -22.34 -10.12 11.58
CA ASP A 453 -22.85 -11.10 12.53
C ASP A 453 -21.72 -11.87 13.25
N PRO A 454 -21.66 -11.90 14.60
CA PRO A 454 -20.74 -12.78 15.34
C PRO A 454 -20.96 -14.29 15.07
N TYR A 455 -22.13 -14.66 14.53
CA TYR A 455 -22.50 -16.01 14.09
C TYR A 455 -22.42 -16.20 12.57
N GLU A 456 -21.64 -15.36 11.85
CA GLU A 456 -21.34 -15.56 10.43
C GLU A 456 -21.06 -17.06 10.13
N PRO A 457 -21.74 -17.67 9.14
CA PRO A 457 -21.81 -19.14 9.03
C PRO A 457 -20.47 -19.83 8.94
N THR A 458 -19.49 -19.25 8.24
CA THR A 458 -18.13 -19.81 8.12
C THR A 458 -17.46 -19.88 9.48
N LYS A 459 -17.42 -18.77 10.23
CA LYS A 459 -16.87 -18.71 11.59
C LYS A 459 -17.64 -19.60 12.57
N ALA A 460 -18.96 -19.73 12.44
CA ALA A 460 -19.76 -20.63 13.27
C ALA A 460 -19.41 -22.10 12.99
N MET A 461 -19.41 -22.52 11.72
CA MET A 461 -19.02 -23.86 11.27
C MET A 461 -17.62 -24.24 11.72
N MET A 462 -16.62 -23.36 11.49
CA MET A 462 -15.23 -23.59 11.87
C MET A 462 -15.05 -23.73 13.39
N ARG A 463 -15.80 -22.98 14.21
CA ARG A 463 -15.80 -23.17 15.67
C ARG A 463 -16.38 -24.53 16.06
N HIS A 464 -17.51 -24.93 15.50
CA HIS A 464 -18.08 -26.26 15.76
C HIS A 464 -17.13 -27.41 15.35
N MET A 465 -16.46 -27.32 14.20
CA MET A 465 -15.48 -28.32 13.75
C MET A 465 -14.21 -28.39 14.62
N ARG A 466 -13.88 -27.31 15.33
CA ARG A 466 -12.72 -27.19 16.23
C ARG A 466 -13.05 -27.63 17.67
N ASP A 467 -14.23 -27.26 18.13
CA ASP A 467 -14.70 -27.44 19.52
C ASP A 467 -15.33 -28.83 19.78
N ASP A 468 -15.50 -29.64 18.73
CA ASP A 468 -15.94 -31.04 18.81
C ASP A 468 -14.74 -31.97 19.16
N PRO A 469 -14.75 -32.66 20.31
CA PRO A 469 -13.63 -33.49 20.76
C PRO A 469 -13.44 -34.78 19.95
N ASP A 470 -14.44 -35.19 19.16
CA ASP A 470 -14.35 -36.42 18.35
C ASP A 470 -13.72 -36.15 16.97
N ILE A 471 -13.50 -34.89 16.57
CA ILE A 471 -12.90 -34.52 15.28
C ILE A 471 -11.36 -34.53 15.38
N HIS A 472 -10.73 -35.51 14.73
CA HIS A 472 -9.28 -35.73 14.76
C HIS A 472 -8.53 -34.86 13.76
N PHE A 473 -9.17 -34.50 12.64
CA PHE A 473 -8.66 -33.58 11.62
C PHE A 473 -9.81 -33.03 10.76
N GLY A 474 -9.58 -31.89 10.11
CA GLY A 474 -10.44 -31.36 9.05
C GLY A 474 -9.79 -31.51 7.67
N THR A 475 -10.62 -31.70 6.64
CA THR A 475 -10.25 -31.66 5.21
C THR A 475 -11.17 -30.73 4.44
N THR A 476 -10.61 -30.09 3.40
CA THR A 476 -11.37 -29.24 2.48
C THR A 476 -11.68 -29.93 1.14
N CYS A 477 -12.69 -29.44 0.42
CA CYS A 477 -12.97 -29.80 -0.97
C CYS A 477 -12.86 -28.63 -1.97
N GLY A 478 -12.67 -27.38 -1.53
CA GLY A 478 -12.52 -26.24 -2.45
C GLY A 478 -12.94 -24.87 -1.89
N ASP A 479 -12.90 -23.87 -2.77
CA ASP A 479 -13.50 -22.54 -2.64
C ASP A 479 -13.34 -21.82 -1.29
N TRP A 480 -12.09 -21.77 -0.80
CA TRP A 480 -11.72 -21.06 0.43
C TRP A 480 -11.94 -19.54 0.33
N ARG A 481 -11.74 -18.98 -0.87
CA ARG A 481 -11.86 -17.54 -1.14
C ARG A 481 -12.09 -17.31 -2.63
N LYS A 482 -12.95 -16.35 -2.97
CA LYS A 482 -13.14 -15.87 -4.34
C LYS A 482 -11.96 -15.00 -4.77
N MET A 483 -11.16 -15.46 -5.73
CA MET A 483 -10.23 -14.60 -6.49
C MET A 483 -10.93 -14.09 -7.74
N ALA A 484 -10.69 -12.82 -8.09
CA ALA A 484 -11.27 -12.21 -9.29
C ALA A 484 -10.37 -12.47 -10.52
N ALA A 485 -10.69 -13.55 -11.24
CA ALA A 485 -10.06 -14.04 -12.48
C ALA A 485 -8.64 -14.64 -12.34
N VAL A 486 -8.39 -15.70 -13.14
CA VAL A 486 -7.12 -16.43 -13.36
C VAL A 486 -6.55 -17.05 -12.06
N ILE A 487 -6.53 -18.37 -11.83
CA ILE A 487 -6.27 -19.52 -12.72
C ILE A 487 -7.33 -20.64 -12.52
N GLN A 488 -7.65 -21.43 -13.56
CA GLN A 488 -8.45 -22.65 -13.44
C GLN A 488 -7.58 -23.91 -13.27
N THR A 489 -7.27 -24.30 -12.04
CA THR A 489 -6.77 -25.64 -11.68
C THR A 489 -7.25 -26.05 -10.29
N PRO A 490 -7.67 -27.31 -10.06
CA PRO A 490 -8.10 -27.76 -8.73
C PRO A 490 -6.91 -27.82 -7.76
N MET A 491 -7.08 -27.25 -6.57
CA MET A 491 -6.03 -27.19 -5.53
C MET A 491 -6.05 -28.44 -4.61
N PRO A 492 -4.92 -28.83 -4.01
CA PRO A 492 -4.84 -29.98 -3.11
C PRO A 492 -5.63 -29.83 -1.81
N ILE A 493 -6.01 -30.99 -1.25
CA ILE A 493 -6.54 -31.12 0.10
C ILE A 493 -5.53 -30.58 1.12
N THR A 494 -5.93 -29.54 1.85
CA THR A 494 -5.23 -29.03 3.04
C THR A 494 -5.93 -29.52 4.30
N TRP A 495 -5.11 -30.09 5.20
CA TRP A 495 -5.54 -30.56 6.51
C TRP A 495 -5.42 -29.44 7.54
N ILE A 496 -6.31 -29.38 8.53
CA ILE A 496 -6.16 -28.56 9.73
C ILE A 496 -6.47 -29.42 10.96
N VAL A 497 -5.67 -29.28 12.02
CA VAL A 497 -5.88 -29.90 13.35
C VAL A 497 -5.80 -28.78 14.40
N SER A 498 -6.66 -28.83 15.42
CA SER A 498 -6.65 -27.88 16.54
C SER A 498 -5.82 -28.45 17.72
N PRO A 499 -5.00 -27.63 18.42
CA PRO A 499 -4.23 -28.11 19.56
C PRO A 499 -5.08 -28.56 20.77
N ASP A 500 -6.18 -27.87 21.04
CA ASP A 500 -6.86 -27.91 22.35
C ASP A 500 -7.77 -29.16 22.57
N THR A 501 -7.87 -30.04 21.57
CA THR A 501 -9.01 -30.96 21.43
C THR A 501 -8.96 -32.21 22.34
N TRP A 502 -7.77 -32.65 22.80
CA TRP A 502 -7.62 -34.05 23.29
C TRP A 502 -7.69 -34.32 24.81
N GLU A 503 -7.43 -33.37 25.72
CA GLU A 503 -7.18 -33.63 27.16
C GLU A 503 -8.30 -34.34 27.97
N ARG A 504 -9.44 -34.70 27.36
CA ARG A 504 -10.63 -35.23 28.04
C ARG A 504 -10.92 -36.73 27.88
N ILE A 505 -10.14 -37.47 27.09
CA ILE A 505 -10.53 -38.83 26.69
C ILE A 505 -10.01 -39.91 27.66
N ARG A 506 -10.93 -40.44 28.48
CA ARG A 506 -10.82 -41.75 29.16
C ARG A 506 -12.19 -42.47 29.19
N PRO A 507 -12.22 -43.81 29.23
CA PRO A 507 -12.77 -44.50 28.06
C PRO A 507 -14.03 -45.33 28.31
N GLY A 508 -14.73 -45.63 27.21
CA GLY A 508 -15.47 -46.89 27.07
C GLY A 508 -16.76 -46.82 26.26
N LEU A 509 -16.77 -47.46 25.08
CA LEU A 509 -17.93 -48.08 24.43
C LEU A 509 -17.42 -49.24 23.50
N PRO A 510 -18.23 -50.29 23.22
CA PRO A 510 -17.83 -51.44 22.40
C PRO A 510 -18.17 -51.27 20.90
N PRO A 511 -17.66 -52.13 19.99
CA PRO A 511 -17.48 -51.77 18.58
C PRO A 511 -18.61 -52.18 17.63
N GLY A 512 -18.65 -51.54 16.44
CA GLY A 512 -19.09 -52.21 15.20
C GLY A 512 -19.81 -51.38 14.13
N ALA A 513 -19.06 -50.80 13.18
CA ALA A 513 -19.50 -50.54 11.79
C ALA A 513 -18.29 -50.31 10.87
N THR A 514 -18.33 -50.75 9.61
CA THR A 514 -17.24 -50.56 8.63
C THR A 514 -17.76 -50.25 7.22
N MET A 515 -17.00 -49.46 6.44
CA MET A 515 -17.08 -49.38 4.97
C MET A 515 -15.78 -48.84 4.37
N SER A 516 -15.56 -49.04 3.07
CA SER A 516 -14.23 -49.07 2.42
C SER A 516 -13.94 -47.93 1.42
N LEU A 517 -12.65 -47.66 1.17
CA LEU A 517 -12.14 -46.71 0.16
C LEU A 517 -11.76 -47.39 -1.18
N GLU A 518 -11.95 -46.65 -2.28
CA GLU A 518 -11.25 -46.69 -3.58
C GLU A 518 -11.31 -45.26 -4.17
N GLU A 519 -10.37 -44.65 -4.89
CA GLU A 519 -8.89 -44.69 -4.93
C GLU A 519 -8.39 -43.27 -5.36
N MET A 520 -7.18 -42.84 -4.95
CA MET A 520 -6.59 -41.51 -5.28
C MET A 520 -5.19 -41.60 -5.89
N ARG A 521 -4.87 -40.73 -6.89
CA ARG A 521 -3.53 -40.24 -7.34
C ARG A 521 -3.74 -38.93 -8.15
N CYS A 522 -2.81 -38.03 -8.48
CA CYS A 522 -1.51 -37.47 -7.98
C CYS A 522 -1.15 -36.36 -9.03
N SER A 523 -0.42 -35.27 -8.80
CA SER A 523 0.18 -34.54 -7.64
C SER A 523 0.45 -33.09 -8.15
N GLU A 524 1.30 -32.16 -7.65
CA GLU A 524 2.39 -32.08 -6.66
C GLU A 524 2.71 -30.59 -6.31
N ASN A 525 3.79 -30.32 -5.55
CA ASN A 525 4.51 -29.04 -5.39
C ASN A 525 3.74 -27.72 -5.11
N LEU A 526 3.45 -27.50 -3.81
CA LEU A 526 3.08 -26.24 -3.11
C LEU A 526 1.63 -25.72 -3.28
N PRO A 527 0.78 -25.77 -2.22
CA PRO A 527 -0.61 -25.34 -2.27
C PRO A 527 -0.97 -24.19 -1.31
N ILE A 528 -0.52 -22.96 -1.57
CA ILE A 528 -1.03 -21.76 -0.87
C ILE A 528 -1.36 -20.66 -1.89
N CYS A 529 -2.52 -20.03 -1.72
CA CYS A 529 -2.89 -18.79 -2.38
C CYS A 529 -3.52 -17.85 -1.33
N ARG A 530 -2.98 -16.64 -1.16
CA ARG A 530 -3.55 -15.62 -0.27
C ARG A 530 -3.53 -14.24 -0.93
N ALA A 531 -4.51 -13.45 -0.53
CA ALA A 531 -4.75 -12.03 -0.76
C ALA A 531 -6.00 -11.72 0.08
N LYS A 532 -6.47 -10.50 0.29
CA LYS A 532 -5.83 -9.20 0.55
C LYS A 532 -6.86 -8.53 1.45
N THR A 533 -6.48 -8.07 2.63
CA THR A 533 -7.35 -7.25 3.48
C THR A 533 -7.51 -5.87 2.84
N VAL A 534 -8.74 -5.37 2.83
CA VAL A 534 -9.07 -3.98 2.51
C VAL A 534 -9.78 -3.43 3.74
N PRO A 535 -9.42 -2.25 4.26
CA PRO A 535 -10.16 -1.60 5.34
C PRO A 535 -11.63 -1.33 4.98
N ILE A 536 -12.43 -1.08 6.00
CA ILE A 536 -13.81 -0.56 5.91
C ILE A 536 -13.76 0.92 6.27
#